data_AF-A0A844CEI9-F1
#
_entry.id   AF-A0A844CEI9-F1
#
_cell.length_a   1.000
_cell.length_b   1.000
_cell.length_c   1.000
_cell.angle_alpha   90.00
_cell.angle_beta   90.00
_cell.angle_gamma   90.00
#
_symmetry.space_group_name_H-M   'P 1'
#
loop_
_entity.id
_entity.type
_entity.pdbx_description
1 polymer ?
#
loop_
_entity_poly.entity_id
_entity_poly.type
_entity_poly.pdbx_seq_one_letter_code
_entity_poly.pdbx_strand_id
1 'polypeptide(L)'
;MGSFLAAGVAYGLTADELLALIIETDQILANSELFRKRSILVNLLAVGQGNGLVVLDKLAEVVVPLHPLYQGVKLSDLSLPIAIPTVDLISGRIVVFSNQPEFFKAQS
;
A
#
# COMPACT_ATOMS: atom_id res chain seq x y z
N MET A 1 3.88 2.48 -4.89
CA MET A 1 3.85 1.47 -5.98
C MET A 1 4.95 0.43 -5.86
N GLY A 2 6.25 0.78 -5.80
CA GLY A 2 7.32 -0.23 -5.76
C GLY A 2 7.20 -1.29 -4.65
N SER A 3 6.82 -0.89 -3.43
CA SER A 3 6.58 -1.81 -2.31
C SER A 3 5.40 -2.76 -2.53
N PHE A 4 4.34 -2.29 -3.20
CA PHE A 4 3.20 -3.13 -3.56
C PHE A 4 3.59 -4.19 -4.60
N LEU A 5 4.39 -3.81 -5.60
CA LEU A 5 4.92 -4.76 -6.59
C LEU A 5 5.79 -5.82 -5.91
N ALA A 6 6.72 -5.38 -5.05
CA ALA A 6 7.58 -6.30 -4.30
C ALA A 6 6.76 -7.26 -3.42
N ALA A 7 5.68 -6.79 -2.79
CA ALA A 7 4.78 -7.62 -2.01
C ALA A 7 4.05 -8.65 -2.89
N GLY A 8 3.57 -8.26 -4.08
CA GLY A 8 2.97 -9.18 -5.05
C GLY A 8 3.92 -10.30 -5.48
N VAL A 9 5.14 -9.94 -5.84
CA VAL A 9 6.18 -10.91 -6.21
C VAL A 9 6.54 -11.82 -5.03
N ALA A 10 6.73 -11.26 -3.83
CA ALA A 10 7.07 -12.04 -2.64
C ALA A 10 5.93 -12.96 -2.17
N TYR A 11 4.69 -12.58 -2.44
CA TYR A 11 3.51 -13.41 -2.25
C TYR A 11 3.45 -14.59 -3.23
N GLY A 12 4.11 -14.47 -4.38
CA GLY A 12 4.18 -15.51 -5.41
C GLY A 12 3.38 -15.21 -6.67
N LEU A 13 2.91 -13.97 -6.86
CA LEU A 13 2.22 -13.58 -8.09
C LEU A 13 3.20 -13.51 -9.26
N THR A 14 2.75 -14.01 -10.40
CA THR A 14 3.42 -13.79 -11.68
C THR A 14 3.28 -12.33 -12.13
N ALA A 15 4.10 -11.92 -13.11
CA ALA A 15 4.02 -10.57 -13.65
C ALA A 15 2.64 -10.25 -14.27
N ASP A 16 2.02 -11.24 -14.94
CA ASP A 16 0.72 -11.08 -15.58
C ASP A 16 -0.41 -10.94 -14.56
N GLU A 17 -0.41 -11.77 -13.51
CA GLU A 17 -1.37 -11.67 -12.39
C GLU A 17 -1.24 -10.34 -11.66
N LEU A 18 0.00 -9.91 -11.40
CA LEU A 18 0.26 -8.63 -10.74
C LEU A 18 -0.19 -7.44 -11.60
N LEU A 19 0.04 -7.49 -12.91
CA LEU A 19 -0.43 -6.46 -13.84
C LEU A 19 -1.96 -6.40 -13.87
N ALA A 20 -2.63 -7.56 -13.97
CA ALA A 20 -4.08 -7.63 -13.94
C ALA A 20 -4.65 -7.02 -12.66
N LEU A 21 -4.08 -7.37 -11.51
CA LEU A 21 -4.49 -6.83 -10.21
C LEU A 21 -4.31 -5.31 -10.12
N ILE A 22 -3.21 -4.77 -10.66
CA ILE A 22 -2.97 -3.31 -10.69
C ILE A 22 -4.03 -2.60 -11.54
N ILE A 23 -4.33 -3.14 -12.72
CA ILE A 23 -5.32 -2.57 -13.63
C ILE A 23 -6.71 -2.59 -12.98
N GLU A 24 -7.09 -3.71 -12.39
CA GLU A 24 -8.38 -3.85 -11.69
C GLU A 24 -8.49 -2.88 -10.50
N THR A 25 -7.42 -2.77 -9.72
CA THR A 25 -7.34 -1.82 -8.61
C THR A 25 -7.50 -0.38 -9.12
N ASP A 26 -6.78 0.01 -10.17
CA ASP A 26 -6.86 1.37 -10.73
C ASP A 26 -8.28 1.69 -11.24
N GLN A 27 -8.91 0.73 -11.94
CA GLN A 27 -10.29 0.88 -12.43
C GLN A 27 -11.29 1.07 -11.28
N ILE A 28 -11.18 0.27 -10.23
CA ILE A 28 -12.09 0.36 -9.08
C ILE A 28 -11.86 1.65 -8.31
N LEU A 29 -10.61 2.06 -8.11
CA LEU A 29 -10.29 3.33 -7.48
C LEU A 29 -10.83 4.52 -8.29
N ALA A 30 -10.70 4.48 -9.62
CA ALA A 30 -11.29 5.48 -10.51
C ALA A 30 -12.83 5.56 -10.39
N ASN A 31 -13.49 4.41 -10.20
CA ASN A 31 -14.94 4.31 -10.10
C ASN A 31 -15.50 4.61 -8.68
N SER A 32 -14.67 4.51 -7.64
CA SER A 32 -15.08 4.60 -6.23
C SER A 32 -15.37 6.02 -5.71
N GLU A 33 -15.20 7.06 -6.54
CA GLU A 33 -15.21 8.48 -6.14
C GLU A 33 -14.20 8.87 -5.02
N LEU A 34 -13.31 7.96 -4.59
CA LEU A 34 -12.37 8.17 -3.49
C LEU A 34 -11.43 9.36 -3.70
N PHE A 35 -11.07 9.63 -4.95
CA PHE A 35 -10.15 10.68 -5.37
C PHE A 35 -10.87 11.91 -5.96
N ARG A 36 -12.20 12.00 -5.82
CA ARG A 36 -12.98 13.12 -6.35
C ARG A 36 -12.59 14.40 -5.61
N LYS A 37 -12.21 15.44 -6.36
CA LYS A 37 -11.84 16.77 -5.79
C LYS A 37 -12.95 17.26 -4.87
N ARG A 38 -12.72 17.26 -3.57
CA ARG A 38 -13.60 17.96 -2.61
C ARG A 38 -13.59 19.45 -2.95
N SER A 39 -14.77 20.09 -2.90
CA SER A 39 -14.86 21.52 -3.18
C SER A 39 -13.99 22.29 -2.17
N ILE A 40 -13.37 23.38 -2.65
CA ILE A 40 -12.43 24.20 -1.86
C ILE A 40 -13.05 24.66 -0.52
N LEU A 41 -14.35 24.90 -0.50
CA LEU A 41 -15.13 25.27 0.70
C LEU A 41 -15.14 24.17 1.78
N VAL A 42 -15.18 22.90 1.39
CA VAL A 42 -15.16 21.75 2.33
C VAL A 42 -13.75 21.57 2.90
N ASN A 43 -12.71 21.79 2.09
CA ASN A 43 -11.31 21.71 2.55
C ASN A 43 -10.95 22.84 3.53
N LEU A 44 -11.54 24.04 3.38
CA LEU A 44 -11.30 25.17 4.29
C LEU A 44 -11.90 24.95 5.70
N LEU A 45 -13.01 24.21 5.78
CA LEU A 45 -13.64 23.83 7.05
C LEU A 45 -12.99 22.60 7.71
N ALA A 46 -12.22 21.83 6.95
CA ALA A 46 -11.53 20.62 7.40
C ALA A 46 -10.11 20.88 7.95
N VAL A 47 -9.69 22.14 8.13
CA VAL A 47 -8.33 22.58 8.51
C VAL A 47 -7.81 22.01 9.86
N GLY A 48 -8.59 21.24 10.60
CA GLY A 48 -8.18 20.53 11.81
C GLY A 48 -8.23 18.99 11.75
N GLN A 49 -8.66 18.39 10.62
CA GLN A 49 -8.72 16.94 10.44
C GLN A 49 -7.68 16.54 9.39
N GLY A 50 -6.86 15.52 9.68
CA GLY A 50 -5.70 15.14 8.86
C GLY A 50 -5.98 15.21 7.35
N ASN A 51 -5.17 16.00 6.64
CA ASN A 51 -5.30 16.35 5.22
C ASN A 51 -5.03 15.17 4.25
N GLY A 52 -5.41 13.94 4.62
CA GLY A 52 -5.41 12.82 3.68
C GLY A 52 -6.38 13.13 2.55
N LEU A 53 -5.86 13.26 1.32
CA LEU A 53 -6.68 13.41 0.12
C LEU A 53 -7.60 12.19 -0.12
N VAL A 54 -7.35 11.09 0.61
CA VAL A 54 -8.06 9.83 0.56
C VAL A 54 -8.48 9.43 1.97
N VAL A 55 -9.73 9.00 2.13
CA VAL A 55 -10.21 8.39 3.39
C VAL A 55 -9.73 6.94 3.41
N LEU A 56 -8.76 6.63 4.28
CA LEU A 56 -8.08 5.33 4.32
C LEU A 56 -9.03 4.15 4.54
N ASP A 57 -10.03 4.30 5.41
CA ASP A 57 -11.00 3.23 5.69
C ASP A 57 -11.81 2.89 4.44
N LYS A 58 -12.23 3.90 3.68
CA LYS A 58 -12.95 3.69 2.41
C LYS A 58 -12.05 3.12 1.32
N LEU A 59 -10.75 3.46 1.32
CA LEU A 59 -9.79 2.84 0.42
C LEU A 59 -9.71 1.33 0.69
N ALA A 60 -9.58 0.94 1.96
CA ALA A 60 -9.53 -0.47 2.35
C ALA A 60 -10.82 -1.20 1.95
N GLU A 61 -12.00 -0.65 2.26
CA GLU A 61 -13.30 -1.24 1.86
C GLU A 61 -13.38 -1.54 0.35
N VAL A 62 -12.80 -0.67 -0.46
CA VAL A 62 -12.84 -0.75 -1.92
C VAL A 62 -11.85 -1.79 -2.48
N VAL A 63 -10.65 -1.92 -1.90
CA VAL A 63 -9.60 -2.81 -2.45
C VAL A 63 -9.51 -4.18 -1.77
N VAL A 64 -9.93 -4.32 -0.51
CA VAL A 64 -9.91 -5.59 0.26
C VAL A 64 -10.60 -6.75 -0.46
N PRO A 65 -11.75 -6.55 -1.15
CA PRO A 65 -12.41 -7.64 -1.87
C PRO A 65 -11.63 -8.17 -3.08
N LEU A 66 -10.66 -7.41 -3.63
CA LEU A 66 -10.02 -7.74 -4.90
C LEU A 66 -9.05 -8.91 -4.81
N HIS A 67 -8.29 -8.98 -3.73
CA HIS A 67 -7.24 -9.97 -3.63
C HIS A 67 -6.83 -10.21 -2.17
N PRO A 68 -6.45 -11.44 -1.78
CA PRO A 68 -5.95 -11.75 -0.43
C PRO A 68 -4.81 -10.84 0.04
N LEU A 69 -4.00 -10.34 -0.88
CA LEU A 69 -2.89 -9.41 -0.59
C LEU A 69 -3.37 -8.10 0.05
N TYR A 70 -4.61 -7.67 -0.22
CA TYR A 70 -5.25 -6.53 0.44
C TYR A 70 -5.93 -6.87 1.78
N GLN A 71 -6.12 -8.16 2.08
CA GLN A 71 -6.83 -8.64 3.28
C GLN A 71 -5.92 -8.75 4.53
N GLY A 72 -4.62 -8.43 4.39
CA GLY A 72 -3.68 -8.43 5.50
C GLY A 72 -2.88 -9.73 5.62
N VAL A 73 -2.05 -10.02 4.60
CA VAL A 73 -1.04 -11.09 4.65
C VAL A 73 0.09 -10.69 5.61
N LYS A 74 0.51 -11.60 6.49
CA LYS A 74 1.67 -11.32 7.37
C LYS A 74 2.96 -11.48 6.58
N LEU A 75 3.99 -10.72 6.96
CA LEU A 75 5.33 -10.86 6.36
C LEU A 75 5.89 -12.28 6.50
N SER A 76 5.54 -12.98 7.58
CA SER A 76 5.92 -14.38 7.81
C SER A 76 5.39 -15.35 6.76
N ASP A 77 4.32 -14.96 6.06
CA ASP A 77 3.60 -15.82 5.13
C ASP A 77 4.11 -15.66 3.69
N LEU A 78 5.06 -14.74 3.47
CA LEU A 78 5.66 -14.47 2.16
C LEU A 78 6.76 -15.47 1.82
N SER A 79 6.73 -15.94 0.57
CA SER A 79 7.62 -17.00 0.06
C SER A 79 9.03 -16.51 -0.30
N LEU A 80 9.19 -15.22 -0.63
CA LEU A 80 10.47 -14.63 -0.99
C LEU A 80 10.90 -13.55 0.02
N PRO A 81 12.21 -13.31 0.17
CA PRO A 81 12.72 -12.17 0.94
C PRO A 81 12.17 -10.85 0.39
N ILE A 82 11.66 -10.00 1.28
CA ILE A 82 11.18 -8.66 0.94
C ILE A 82 11.76 -7.61 1.89
N ALA A 83 12.00 -6.40 1.38
CA ALA A 83 12.32 -5.23 2.18
C ALA A 83 11.43 -4.06 1.75
N ILE A 84 10.62 -3.55 2.68
CA ILE A 84 9.75 -2.39 2.47
C ILE A 84 10.24 -1.24 3.37
N PRO A 85 10.95 -0.25 2.81
CA PRO A 85 11.36 0.92 3.56
C PRO A 85 10.17 1.86 3.81
N THR A 86 10.08 2.41 5.01
CA THR A 86 9.16 3.47 5.40
C THR A 86 9.85 4.47 6.31
N VAL A 87 9.16 5.55 6.64
CA VAL A 87 9.60 6.54 7.63
C VAL A 87 8.65 6.48 8.82
N ASP A 88 9.19 6.28 10.02
CA ASP A 88 8.43 6.51 11.24
C ASP A 88 8.37 8.02 11.50
N LEU A 89 7.18 8.60 11.39
CA LEU A 89 6.97 10.04 11.53
C LEU A 89 7.20 10.55 12.96
N ILE A 90 7.13 9.68 13.98
CA ILE A 90 7.38 10.07 15.37
C ILE A 90 8.88 10.23 15.61
N SER A 91 9.69 9.25 15.18
CA SER A 91 11.14 9.26 15.40
C SER A 91 11.96 9.90 14.27
N GLY A 92 11.35 10.09 13.09
CA GLY A 92 12.03 10.55 11.88
C GLY A 92 12.99 9.53 11.26
N ARG A 93 13.02 8.29 11.77
CA ARG A 93 13.95 7.25 11.31
C ARG A 93 13.36 6.44 10.16
N ILE A 94 14.26 5.95 9.29
CA ILE A 94 13.90 4.93 8.31
C ILE A 94 13.69 3.61 9.05
N VAL A 95 12.53 3.00 8.84
CA VAL A 95 12.20 1.66 9.31
C VAL A 95 12.05 0.77 8.09
N VAL A 96 12.70 -0.39 8.10
CA VAL A 96 12.59 -1.37 7.00
C VAL A 96 11.83 -2.58 7.52
N PHE A 97 10.68 -2.86 6.92
CA PHE A 97 9.93 -4.10 7.18
C PHE A 97 10.46 -5.21 6.29
N SER A 98 10.87 -6.33 6.89
CA SER A 98 11.39 -7.49 6.17
C SER A 98 11.00 -8.79 6.87
N ASN A 99 10.75 -9.84 6.09
CA ASN A 99 10.56 -11.20 6.59
C ASN A 99 11.88 -11.95 6.81
N GLN A 100 12.94 -11.55 6.11
CA GLN A 100 14.27 -12.16 6.15
C GLN A 100 15.35 -11.08 6.10
N PRO A 101 15.55 -10.31 7.20
CA PRO A 101 16.42 -9.12 7.21
C PRO A 101 17.88 -9.39 6.85
N GLU A 102 18.37 -10.60 7.11
CA GLU A 102 19.72 -11.05 6.81
C GLU A 102 20.10 -10.97 5.32
N PHE A 103 19.12 -11.08 4.41
CA PHE A 103 19.36 -10.95 2.96
C PHE A 103 19.63 -9.51 2.50
N PHE A 104 19.33 -8.52 3.36
CA PHE A 104 19.41 -7.09 3.01
C PHE A 104 20.48 -6.36 3.82
N LYS A 105 21.29 -7.08 4.59
CA LYS A 105 22.44 -6.48 5.29
C LYS A 105 23.52 -6.15 4.27
N ALA A 106 24.10 -4.96 4.38
CA ALA A 106 25.29 -4.63 3.60
C ALA A 106 26.42 -5.61 3.97
N GLN A 107 27.04 -6.22 2.97
CA GLN A 107 28.29 -6.95 3.18
C GLN A 107 29.36 -5.91 3.51
N SER A 108 29.76 -5.88 4.78
CA SER A 108 30.88 -5.08 5.30
C SER A 108 32.21 -5.78 5.05
#